data_AF-G8QXM8-F1
#
_entry.id   AF-G8QXM8-F1
#
_cell.length_a   1.000
_cell.length_b   1.000
_cell.length_c   1.000
_cell.angle_alpha   90.00
_cell.angle_beta   90.00
_cell.angle_gamma   90.00
#
_symmetry.space_group_name_H-M   'P 1'
#
loop_
_entity.id
_entity.type
_entity.pdbx_description
1 polymer ?
#
loop_
_entity_poly.entity_id
_entity_poly.type
_entity_poly.pdbx_seq_one_letter_code
_entity_poly.pdbx_strand_id
1 'polypeptide(L)'
;MRFGLCGKISQIDEAEKLGFEYLEVPLNGLAAMTEEEFNQACNQVNQAKIKVERCNLLFPKTLALLQLNEKQQMEMLDYLETAFSRMHRLGADIAVFGSGKSRNLPSFMSYREGFERLVAVTRKTADVAAKYGITIAIESLNHDETNMLNTLIEGEMLVSVVSKDNVKLLSDMFHMVKNNEDFAEITMIREIVHTHIAIRDTRCYPVQCDPDIDAFFAALHQIGYQGTMSIEGKTEHMQEDSIRSLNTLRSYK
;
A
#
# COMPACT_ATOMS: atom_id res chain seq x y z
N MET A 1 5.27 -5.14 -15.92
CA MET A 1 4.32 -4.80 -14.82
C MET A 1 3.12 -5.72 -14.80
N ARG A 2 2.55 -5.98 -13.61
CA ARG A 2 1.27 -6.69 -13.40
C ARG A 2 0.24 -5.76 -12.76
N PHE A 3 -1.02 -5.84 -13.16
CA PHE A 3 -2.06 -4.94 -12.67
C PHE A 3 -3.03 -5.61 -11.70
N GLY A 4 -3.19 -5.03 -10.52
CA GLY A 4 -4.12 -5.49 -9.49
C GLY A 4 -5.19 -4.47 -9.14
N LEU A 5 -6.05 -4.88 -8.23
CA LEU A 5 -7.18 -4.10 -7.75
C LEU A 5 -7.14 -4.01 -6.22
N CYS A 6 -7.17 -2.81 -5.68
CA CYS A 6 -7.47 -2.60 -4.27
C CYS A 6 -8.97 -2.82 -4.01
N GLY A 7 -9.30 -3.74 -3.12
CA GLY A 7 -10.69 -4.13 -2.86
C GLY A 7 -10.87 -5.08 -1.70
N LYS A 8 -11.99 -5.79 -1.69
CA LYS A 8 -12.32 -6.83 -0.71
C LYS A 8 -12.09 -8.20 -1.31
N ILE A 9 -11.79 -9.19 -0.47
CA ILE A 9 -11.67 -10.61 -0.89
C ILE A 9 -12.94 -11.08 -1.61
N SER A 10 -14.12 -10.60 -1.20
CA SER A 10 -15.40 -10.92 -1.85
C SER A 10 -15.46 -10.51 -3.33
N GLN A 11 -14.56 -9.64 -3.81
CA GLN A 11 -14.50 -9.17 -5.20
C GLN A 11 -13.52 -10.00 -6.06
N ILE A 12 -12.88 -11.03 -5.52
CA ILE A 12 -11.81 -11.75 -6.24
C ILE A 12 -12.28 -12.39 -7.55
N ASP A 13 -13.49 -12.97 -7.56
CA ASP A 13 -14.05 -13.59 -8.76
C ASP A 13 -14.44 -12.56 -9.82
N GLU A 14 -14.89 -11.38 -9.38
CA GLU A 14 -15.20 -10.26 -10.28
C GLU A 14 -13.91 -9.67 -10.86
N ALA A 15 -12.90 -9.43 -10.02
CA ALA A 15 -11.60 -8.93 -10.44
C ALA A 15 -10.93 -9.88 -11.45
N GLU A 16 -11.01 -11.20 -11.20
CA GLU A 16 -10.54 -12.21 -12.15
C GLU A 16 -11.24 -12.08 -13.51
N LYS A 17 -12.58 -12.01 -13.53
CA LYS A 17 -13.36 -11.89 -14.77
C LYS A 17 -13.06 -10.61 -15.55
N LEU A 18 -12.75 -9.52 -14.85
CA LEU A 18 -12.39 -8.24 -15.44
C LEU A 18 -10.95 -8.21 -15.97
N GLY A 19 -10.14 -9.21 -15.61
CA GLY A 19 -8.78 -9.39 -16.12
C GLY A 19 -7.70 -8.73 -15.27
N PHE A 20 -7.96 -8.44 -13.99
CA PHE A 20 -6.91 -8.14 -13.02
C PHE A 20 -6.06 -9.39 -12.76
N GLU A 21 -4.81 -9.17 -12.36
CA GLU A 21 -3.82 -10.25 -12.20
C GLU A 21 -3.61 -10.64 -10.72
N TYR A 22 -4.04 -9.81 -9.78
CA TYR A 22 -4.05 -10.07 -8.34
C TYR A 22 -5.01 -9.11 -7.62
N LEU A 23 -5.34 -9.42 -6.36
CA LEU A 23 -6.02 -8.50 -5.45
C LEU A 23 -5.07 -7.92 -4.41
N GLU A 24 -5.37 -6.68 -4.03
CA GLU A 24 -4.85 -6.01 -2.85
C GLU A 24 -5.98 -5.73 -1.86
N VAL A 25 -5.80 -6.13 -0.60
CA VAL A 25 -6.88 -6.05 0.40
C VAL A 25 -6.43 -5.35 1.69
N PRO A 26 -7.34 -4.70 2.44
CA PRO A 26 -7.01 -4.07 3.72
C PRO A 26 -6.53 -5.08 4.76
N LEU A 27 -5.27 -4.98 5.17
CA LEU A 27 -4.65 -5.85 6.16
C LEU A 27 -5.27 -5.68 7.54
N ASN A 28 -5.67 -4.46 7.91
CA ASN A 28 -6.41 -4.22 9.15
C ASN A 28 -7.78 -4.92 9.19
N GLY A 29 -8.47 -5.02 8.05
CA GLY A 29 -9.71 -5.78 7.92
C GLY A 29 -9.44 -7.28 8.04
N LEU A 30 -8.38 -7.75 7.40
CA LEU A 30 -7.97 -9.16 7.46
C LEU A 30 -7.62 -9.61 8.89
N ALA A 31 -6.88 -8.77 9.61
CA ALA A 31 -6.48 -9.03 11.00
C ALA A 31 -7.68 -9.02 11.97
N ALA A 32 -8.75 -8.27 11.65
CA ALA A 32 -9.93 -8.16 12.50
C ALA A 32 -10.92 -9.32 12.35
N MET A 33 -10.77 -10.17 11.33
CA MET A 33 -11.67 -11.33 11.12
C MET A 33 -11.61 -12.31 12.31
N THR A 34 -12.71 -13.00 12.56
CA THR A 34 -12.70 -14.25 13.33
C THR A 34 -11.96 -15.35 12.57
N GLU A 35 -11.58 -16.44 13.24
CA GLU A 35 -10.97 -17.59 12.57
C GLU A 35 -11.91 -18.23 11.54
N GLU A 36 -13.22 -18.24 11.80
CA GLU A 36 -14.20 -18.77 10.85
C GLU A 36 -14.24 -17.93 9.57
N GLU A 37 -14.39 -16.61 9.69
CA GLU A 37 -14.37 -15.68 8.55
C GLU A 37 -13.05 -15.77 7.78
N PHE A 38 -11.92 -15.87 8.48
CA PHE A 38 -10.62 -15.97 7.83
C PHE A 38 -10.44 -17.29 7.08
N ASN A 39 -10.93 -18.41 7.62
CA ASN A 39 -10.91 -19.70 6.93
C ASN A 39 -11.81 -19.68 5.68
N GLN A 40 -12.97 -19.02 5.74
CA GLN A 40 -13.81 -18.81 4.56
C GLN A 40 -13.11 -17.96 3.50
N ALA A 41 -12.44 -16.88 3.92
CA ALA A 41 -11.63 -16.04 3.03
C ALA A 41 -10.51 -16.84 2.34
N CYS A 42 -9.79 -17.69 3.10
CA CYS A 42 -8.78 -18.60 2.54
C CYS A 42 -9.37 -19.54 1.48
N ASN A 43 -10.54 -20.13 1.75
CA ASN A 43 -11.21 -21.02 0.80
C ASN A 43 -11.59 -20.29 -0.49
N GLN A 44 -12.13 -19.08 -0.39
CA GLN A 44 -12.46 -18.26 -1.55
C GLN A 44 -11.21 -17.94 -2.39
N VAL A 45 -10.13 -17.48 -1.75
CA VAL A 45 -8.87 -17.18 -2.43
C VAL A 45 -8.25 -18.43 -3.06
N ASN A 46 -8.38 -19.59 -2.44
CA ASN A 46 -7.87 -20.85 -2.98
C ASN A 46 -8.61 -21.30 -4.24
N GLN A 47 -9.91 -21.04 -4.33
CA GLN A 47 -10.75 -21.41 -5.48
C GLN A 47 -10.59 -20.46 -6.68
N ALA A 48 -10.23 -19.20 -6.44
CA ALA A 48 -9.98 -18.22 -7.49
C ALA A 48 -8.67 -18.47 -8.26
N LYS A 49 -8.61 -18.03 -9.53
CA LYS A 49 -7.39 -18.16 -10.34
C LYS A 49 -6.34 -17.10 -9.98
N ILE A 50 -6.78 -15.90 -9.62
CA ILE A 50 -5.91 -14.86 -9.08
C ILE A 50 -5.84 -14.98 -7.56
N LYS A 51 -4.78 -14.44 -6.96
CA LYS A 51 -4.56 -14.47 -5.51
C LYS A 51 -4.59 -13.08 -4.89
N VAL A 52 -4.73 -13.04 -3.57
CA VAL A 52 -4.40 -11.85 -2.79
C VAL A 52 -2.88 -11.85 -2.65
N GLU A 53 -2.22 -10.89 -3.28
CA GLU A 53 -0.75 -10.83 -3.30
C GLU A 53 -0.21 -9.64 -2.50
N ARG A 54 -1.03 -8.59 -2.35
CA ARG A 54 -0.67 -7.33 -1.69
C ARG A 54 -1.70 -7.03 -0.61
N CYS A 55 -1.32 -6.28 0.41
CA CYS A 55 -2.29 -5.75 1.36
C CYS A 55 -2.00 -4.28 1.68
N ASN A 56 -3.02 -3.42 1.58
CA ASN A 56 -2.96 -2.03 2.01
C ASN A 56 -3.47 -1.85 3.45
N LEU A 57 -3.46 -0.61 3.93
CA LEU A 57 -4.03 -0.24 5.25
C LEU A 57 -3.49 -1.13 6.39
N LEU A 58 -2.16 -1.25 6.50
CA LEU A 58 -1.46 -2.09 7.48
C LEU A 58 -1.95 -1.91 8.91
N PHE A 59 -2.26 -0.70 9.35
CA PHE A 59 -2.73 -0.43 10.71
C PHE A 59 -4.17 0.11 10.74
N PRO A 60 -4.94 -0.20 11.78
CA PRO A 60 -6.23 0.44 12.02
C PRO A 60 -6.04 1.90 12.43
N LYS A 61 -6.92 2.78 11.94
CA LYS A 61 -6.89 4.23 12.22
C LYS A 61 -6.97 4.61 13.71
N THR A 62 -7.41 3.69 14.56
CA THR A 62 -7.53 3.86 16.02
C THR A 62 -6.21 3.68 16.76
N LEU A 63 -5.20 3.09 16.11
CA LEU A 63 -3.89 2.87 16.70
C LEU A 63 -2.97 4.07 16.43
N ALA A 64 -2.83 4.96 17.41
CA ALA A 64 -1.96 6.14 17.31
C ALA A 64 -0.48 5.75 17.55
N LEU A 65 0.19 5.30 16.51
CA LEU A 65 1.53 4.69 16.54
C LEU A 65 2.60 5.57 17.20
N LEU A 66 2.51 6.89 17.03
CA LEU A 66 3.47 7.83 17.62
C LEU A 66 3.26 8.04 19.13
N GLN A 67 2.17 7.53 19.71
CA GLN A 67 1.77 7.79 21.09
C GLN A 67 1.66 6.52 21.94
N LEU A 68 2.07 5.37 21.41
CA LEU A 68 1.92 4.09 22.11
C LEU A 68 2.77 4.02 23.39
N ASN A 69 2.12 3.74 24.51
CA ASN A 69 2.81 3.30 25.73
C ASN A 69 3.29 1.83 25.60
N GLU A 70 4.01 1.33 26.60
CA GLU A 70 4.58 -0.03 26.57
C GLU A 70 3.53 -1.12 26.35
N LYS A 71 2.38 -1.02 27.03
CA LYS A 71 1.28 -1.98 26.86
C LYS A 71 0.75 -1.97 25.43
N GLN A 72 0.48 -0.78 24.89
CA GLN A 72 -0.02 -0.61 23.53
C GLN A 72 1.00 -1.03 22.46
N GLN A 73 2.31 -0.92 22.76
CA GLN A 73 3.34 -1.48 21.88
C GLN A 73 3.30 -3.00 21.85
N MET A 74 3.02 -3.67 22.98
CA MET A 74 2.83 -5.12 22.99
C MET A 74 1.55 -5.51 22.23
N GLU A 75 0.44 -4.80 22.44
CA GLU A 75 -0.80 -5.01 21.69
C GLU A 75 -0.61 -4.82 20.18
N MET A 76 0.22 -3.84 19.75
CA MET A 76 0.61 -3.66 18.35
C MET A 76 1.40 -4.86 17.81
N LEU A 77 2.32 -5.44 18.60
CA LEU A 77 3.10 -6.61 18.17
C LEU A 77 2.21 -7.85 18.03
N ASP A 78 1.28 -8.08 18.96
CA ASP A 78 0.30 -9.18 18.88
C ASP A 78 -0.61 -9.02 17.65
N TYR A 79 -1.02 -7.78 17.36
CA TYR A 79 -1.75 -7.43 16.15
C TYR A 79 -0.95 -7.77 14.88
N LEU A 80 0.33 -7.38 14.82
CA LEU A 80 1.20 -7.63 13.66
C LEU A 80 1.45 -9.12 13.45
N GLU A 81 1.65 -9.90 14.51
CA GLU A 81 1.76 -11.37 14.42
C GLU A 81 0.51 -11.99 13.78
N THR A 82 -0.67 -11.56 14.21
CA THR A 82 -1.94 -12.02 13.64
C THR A 82 -2.08 -11.59 12.18
N ALA A 83 -1.84 -10.30 11.89
CA ALA A 83 -1.98 -9.73 10.57
C ALA A 83 -1.06 -10.41 9.55
N PHE A 84 0.24 -10.53 9.86
CA PHE A 84 1.23 -11.11 8.98
C PHE A 84 1.10 -12.63 8.83
N SER A 85 0.71 -13.35 9.89
CA SER A 85 0.36 -14.78 9.78
C SER A 85 -0.78 -15.01 8.80
N ARG A 86 -1.84 -14.18 8.87
CA ARG A 86 -2.97 -14.27 7.93
C ARG A 86 -2.59 -13.89 6.50
N MET A 87 -1.81 -12.82 6.35
CA MET A 87 -1.30 -12.40 5.05
C MET A 87 -0.45 -13.50 4.39
N HIS A 88 0.45 -14.13 5.15
CA HIS A 88 1.26 -15.26 4.70
C HIS A 88 0.40 -16.46 4.29
N ARG A 89 -0.64 -16.80 5.07
CA ARG A 89 -1.58 -17.89 4.75
C ARG A 89 -2.37 -17.65 3.46
N LEU A 90 -2.57 -16.39 3.04
CA LEU A 90 -3.17 -16.04 1.75
C LEU A 90 -2.16 -16.02 0.59
N GLY A 91 -0.85 -16.08 0.88
CA GLY A 91 0.21 -16.00 -0.12
C GLY A 91 0.64 -14.57 -0.48
N ALA A 92 0.22 -13.56 0.29
CA ALA A 92 0.64 -12.17 0.07
C ALA A 92 1.99 -11.89 0.73
N ASP A 93 2.83 -11.07 0.08
CA ASP A 93 4.21 -10.82 0.50
C ASP A 93 4.61 -9.33 0.57
N ILE A 94 3.73 -8.39 0.19
CA ILE A 94 3.94 -6.94 0.38
C ILE A 94 2.80 -6.33 1.20
N ALA A 95 3.15 -5.70 2.33
CA ALA A 95 2.23 -4.95 3.18
C ALA A 95 2.52 -3.46 3.05
N VAL A 96 1.54 -2.71 2.55
CA VAL A 96 1.66 -1.26 2.36
C VAL A 96 1.37 -0.54 3.68
N PHE A 97 2.35 0.24 4.13
CA PHE A 97 2.25 1.08 5.31
C PHE A 97 1.79 2.52 4.94
N GLY A 98 0.58 2.60 4.40
CA GLY A 98 -0.13 3.84 4.06
C GLY A 98 -1.10 4.35 5.13
N SER A 99 -1.07 3.83 6.36
CA SER A 99 -2.05 4.15 7.41
C SER A 99 -1.89 5.56 8.01
N GLY A 100 -2.14 6.61 7.22
CA GLY A 100 -1.88 8.02 7.56
C GLY A 100 -2.42 8.44 8.92
N LYS A 101 -3.68 8.14 9.22
CA LYS A 101 -4.30 8.46 10.53
C LYS A 101 -3.58 7.83 11.71
N SER A 102 -3.03 6.63 11.55
CA SER A 102 -2.30 5.91 12.59
C SER A 102 -0.92 6.55 12.87
N ARG A 103 -0.38 7.30 11.91
CA ARG A 103 0.93 7.97 11.99
C ARG A 103 0.85 9.50 12.04
N ASN A 104 -0.32 10.06 12.36
CA ASN A 104 -0.49 11.50 12.57
C ASN A 104 0.32 12.00 13.77
N LEU A 105 1.10 13.05 13.52
CA LEU A 105 1.86 13.78 14.52
C LEU A 105 0.91 14.65 15.38
N PRO A 106 0.81 14.42 16.69
CA PRO A 106 0.03 15.28 17.57
C PRO A 106 0.70 16.64 17.76
N SER A 107 -0.09 17.68 18.01
CA SER A 107 0.39 19.08 18.10
C SER A 107 1.42 19.36 19.19
N PHE A 108 1.48 18.52 20.23
CA PHE A 108 2.44 18.63 21.33
C PHE A 108 3.79 17.95 21.04
N MET A 109 3.91 17.22 19.93
CA MET A 109 5.11 16.45 19.58
C MET A 109 5.85 17.13 18.43
N SER A 110 7.17 17.27 18.58
CA SER A 110 8.02 17.79 17.50
C SER A 110 8.09 16.79 16.34
N TYR A 111 8.30 17.27 15.11
CA TYR A 111 8.48 16.40 13.94
C TYR A 111 9.64 15.42 14.15
N ARG A 112 10.76 15.88 14.72
CA ARG A 112 11.92 15.02 15.03
C ARG A 112 11.53 13.87 15.94
N GLU A 113 10.84 14.15 17.04
CA GLU A 113 10.39 13.11 17.98
C GLU A 113 9.41 12.14 17.29
N GLY A 114 8.45 12.66 16.52
CA GLY A 114 7.51 11.83 15.77
C GLY A 114 8.20 10.94 14.74
N PHE A 115 9.19 11.46 14.03
CA PHE A 115 9.98 10.70 13.06
C PHE A 115 10.82 9.61 13.75
N GLU A 116 11.49 9.92 14.87
CA GLU A 116 12.23 8.93 15.68
C GLU A 116 11.31 7.80 16.17
N ARG A 117 10.08 8.13 16.61
CA ARG A 117 9.07 7.13 17.00
C ARG A 117 8.58 6.32 15.81
N LEU A 118 8.36 6.94 14.66
CA LEU A 118 7.96 6.25 13.43
C LEU A 118 9.04 5.27 12.97
N VAL A 119 10.31 5.66 13.00
CA VAL A 119 11.46 4.77 12.74
C VAL A 119 11.42 3.55 13.66
N ALA A 120 11.19 3.76 14.96
CA ALA A 120 11.12 2.66 15.94
C ALA A 120 9.94 1.72 15.66
N VAL A 121 8.76 2.26 15.34
CA VAL A 121 7.58 1.46 14.96
C VAL A 121 7.84 0.68 13.67
N THR A 122 8.41 1.31 12.65
CA THR A 122 8.70 0.65 11.37
C THR A 122 9.73 -0.47 11.54
N ARG A 123 10.77 -0.29 12.37
CA ARG A 123 11.74 -1.36 12.68
C ARG A 123 11.08 -2.56 13.36
N LYS A 124 10.26 -2.33 14.40
CA LYS A 124 9.51 -3.41 15.07
C LYS A 124 8.57 -4.12 14.10
N THR A 125 7.89 -3.37 13.24
CA THR A 125 7.00 -3.90 12.21
C THR A 125 7.76 -4.79 11.22
N ALA A 126 8.90 -4.31 10.72
CA ALA A 126 9.77 -5.04 9.81
C ALA A 126 10.30 -6.33 10.43
N ASP A 127 10.67 -6.32 11.71
CA ASP A 127 11.16 -7.49 12.43
C ASP A 127 10.10 -8.60 12.54
N VAL A 128 8.82 -8.24 12.76
CA VAL A 128 7.72 -9.22 12.73
C VAL A 128 7.48 -9.70 11.30
N ALA A 129 7.39 -8.78 10.33
CA ALA A 129 7.14 -9.10 8.92
C ALA A 129 8.18 -10.07 8.33
N ALA A 130 9.45 -9.92 8.70
CA ALA A 130 10.55 -10.78 8.23
C ALA A 130 10.34 -12.26 8.57
N LYS A 131 9.69 -12.59 9.70
CA LYS A 131 9.37 -13.98 10.09
C LYS A 131 8.47 -14.69 9.09
N TYR A 132 7.68 -13.91 8.34
CA TYR A 132 6.69 -14.38 7.38
C TYR A 132 7.11 -14.18 5.92
N GLY A 133 8.34 -13.68 5.69
CA GLY A 133 8.82 -13.32 4.36
C GLY A 133 8.15 -12.10 3.74
N ILE A 134 7.60 -11.20 4.57
CA ILE A 134 6.84 -10.03 4.12
C ILE A 134 7.74 -8.79 4.03
N THR A 135 7.59 -8.06 2.93
CA THR A 135 8.16 -6.73 2.70
C THR A 135 7.16 -5.65 3.11
N ILE A 136 7.63 -4.66 3.87
CA ILE A 136 6.86 -3.45 4.17
C ILE A 136 7.15 -2.41 3.09
N ALA A 137 6.11 -1.99 2.37
CA ALA A 137 6.21 -0.90 1.42
C ALA A 137 5.71 0.40 2.06
N ILE A 138 6.62 1.35 2.30
CA ILE A 138 6.31 2.66 2.85
C ILE A 138 5.62 3.49 1.79
N GLU A 139 4.43 3.98 2.10
CA GLU A 139 3.63 4.84 1.23
C GLU A 139 3.52 6.24 1.84
N SER A 140 4.00 7.21 1.08
CA SER A 140 3.80 8.62 1.36
C SER A 140 2.42 9.07 0.88
N LEU A 141 1.75 9.91 1.66
CA LEU A 141 0.36 10.30 1.41
C LEU A 141 0.23 11.81 1.23
N ASN A 142 -0.87 12.26 0.64
CA ASN A 142 -1.11 13.69 0.52
C ASN A 142 -1.33 14.36 1.89
N HIS A 143 -1.09 15.67 1.95
CA HIS A 143 -1.20 16.46 3.18
C HIS A 143 -2.60 16.48 3.83
N ASP A 144 -3.67 16.11 3.12
CA ASP A 144 -5.01 16.03 3.71
C ASP A 144 -5.21 14.75 4.54
N GLU A 145 -4.39 13.72 4.32
CA GLU A 145 -4.56 12.41 4.94
C GLU A 145 -3.65 12.20 6.16
N THR A 146 -2.50 12.88 6.18
CA THR A 146 -1.57 12.88 7.31
C THR A 146 -0.61 14.06 7.25
N ASN A 147 0.06 14.35 8.37
CA ASN A 147 1.09 15.39 8.51
C ASN A 147 2.51 14.83 8.68
N MET A 148 2.71 13.56 8.29
CA MET A 148 3.99 12.84 8.35
C MET A 148 4.19 12.09 7.04
N LEU A 149 5.41 11.97 6.52
CA LEU A 149 5.74 11.27 5.25
C LEU A 149 4.73 11.58 4.15
N ASN A 150 4.77 12.81 3.69
CA ASN A 150 3.91 13.31 2.65
C ASN A 150 4.51 13.18 1.25
N THR A 151 5.84 13.18 1.11
CA THR A 151 6.49 13.05 -0.21
C THR A 151 7.26 11.75 -0.37
N LEU A 152 7.50 11.32 -1.61
CA LEU A 152 8.28 10.13 -1.95
C LEU A 152 9.69 10.20 -1.33
N ILE A 153 10.32 11.37 -1.37
CA ILE A 153 11.63 11.61 -0.74
C ILE A 153 11.59 11.46 0.78
N GLU A 154 10.52 11.89 1.45
CA GLU A 154 10.35 11.63 2.89
C GLU A 154 10.21 10.12 3.19
N GLY A 155 9.53 9.39 2.31
CA GLY A 155 9.48 7.93 2.36
C GLY A 155 10.87 7.30 2.25
N GLU A 156 11.68 7.73 1.27
CA GLU A 156 13.07 7.25 1.08
C GLU A 156 13.93 7.56 2.30
N MET A 157 13.78 8.75 2.91
CA MET A 157 14.47 9.09 4.15
C MET A 157 14.12 8.09 5.28
N LEU A 158 12.84 7.75 5.45
CA LEU A 158 12.44 6.75 6.44
C LEU A 158 13.07 5.38 6.13
N VAL A 159 12.96 4.90 4.88
CA VAL A 159 13.52 3.60 4.46
C VAL A 159 15.02 3.54 4.75
N SER A 160 15.75 4.58 4.36
CA SER A 160 17.20 4.70 4.58
C SER A 160 17.57 4.71 6.07
N VAL A 161 16.83 5.42 6.93
CA VAL A 161 17.09 5.46 8.38
C VAL A 161 16.71 4.15 9.07
N VAL A 162 15.60 3.51 8.66
CA VAL A 162 15.18 2.21 9.19
C VAL A 162 16.22 1.14 8.89
N SER A 163 16.81 1.18 7.69
CA SER A 163 17.93 0.34 7.26
C SER A 163 17.67 -1.16 7.45
N LYS A 164 16.51 -1.63 6.94
CA LYS A 164 16.10 -3.03 6.93
C LYS A 164 15.84 -3.46 5.50
N ASP A 165 16.34 -4.63 5.10
CA ASP A 165 16.23 -5.11 3.72
C ASP A 165 14.78 -5.35 3.28
N ASN A 166 13.87 -5.65 4.22
CA ASN A 166 12.45 -5.86 3.95
C ASN A 166 11.60 -4.60 4.16
N VAL A 167 12.20 -3.41 4.17
CA VAL A 167 11.49 -2.12 4.19
C VAL A 167 11.87 -1.36 2.93
N LYS A 168 10.87 -1.09 2.09
CA LYS A 168 11.02 -0.57 0.72
C LYS A 168 9.98 0.52 0.47
N LEU A 169 9.98 1.11 -0.73
CA LEU A 169 9.01 2.14 -1.10
C LEU A 169 7.86 1.61 -1.94
N LEU A 170 6.69 2.21 -1.71
CA LEU A 170 5.60 2.27 -2.67
C LEU A 170 5.52 3.69 -3.24
N SER A 171 5.29 3.81 -4.55
CA SER A 171 4.97 5.10 -5.18
C SER A 171 3.50 5.14 -5.59
N ASP A 172 2.74 6.08 -5.04
CA ASP A 172 1.33 6.30 -5.37
C ASP A 172 1.18 7.58 -6.20
N MET A 173 0.68 7.43 -7.43
CA MET A 173 0.50 8.54 -8.35
C MET A 173 -0.49 9.60 -7.83
N PHE A 174 -1.60 9.19 -7.24
CA PHE A 174 -2.61 10.11 -6.73
C PHE A 174 -2.03 11.01 -5.63
N HIS A 175 -1.23 10.45 -4.73
CA HIS A 175 -0.57 11.20 -3.67
C HIS A 175 0.46 12.18 -4.22
N MET A 176 1.34 11.72 -5.12
CA MET A 176 2.35 12.57 -5.75
C MET A 176 1.73 13.76 -6.49
N VAL A 177 0.72 13.51 -7.33
CA VAL A 177 0.05 14.58 -8.08
C VAL A 177 -0.65 15.56 -7.14
N LYS A 178 -1.32 15.07 -6.11
CA LYS A 178 -2.04 15.94 -5.16
C LYS A 178 -1.10 16.87 -4.40
N ASN A 179 0.11 16.42 -4.09
CA ASN A 179 1.16 17.23 -3.49
C ASN A 179 1.96 18.08 -4.49
N ASN A 180 1.73 17.91 -5.80
CA ASN A 180 2.54 18.49 -6.88
C ASN A 180 4.02 18.08 -6.81
N GLU A 181 4.26 16.81 -6.48
CA GLU A 181 5.60 16.20 -6.54
C GLU A 181 6.04 16.02 -7.99
N ASP A 182 7.34 16.11 -8.25
CA ASP A 182 7.92 15.82 -9.55
C ASP A 182 8.14 14.31 -9.68
N PHE A 183 7.54 13.67 -10.69
CA PHE A 183 7.75 12.24 -10.95
C PHE A 183 9.23 11.90 -11.22
N ALA A 184 10.08 12.86 -11.58
CA ALA A 184 11.52 12.66 -11.66
C ALA A 184 12.14 12.19 -10.33
N GLU A 185 11.51 12.46 -9.18
CA GLU A 185 11.95 11.98 -7.87
C GLU A 185 12.00 10.44 -7.78
N ILE A 186 11.18 9.73 -8.57
CA ILE A 186 11.21 8.26 -8.69
C ILE A 186 12.59 7.76 -9.14
N THR A 187 13.31 8.56 -9.92
CA THR A 187 14.65 8.23 -10.41
C THR A 187 15.75 8.47 -9.38
N MET A 188 15.43 9.13 -8.26
CA MET A 188 16.37 9.51 -7.21
C MET A 188 16.34 8.58 -6.00
N ILE A 189 15.33 7.70 -5.90
CA ILE A 189 15.16 6.76 -4.79
C ILE A 189 15.81 5.40 -5.09
N ARG A 190 15.94 4.56 -4.05
CA ARG A 190 16.70 3.31 -4.15
C ARG A 190 15.93 2.21 -4.89
N GLU A 191 14.68 1.99 -4.51
CA GLU A 191 13.89 0.87 -5.01
C GLU A 191 12.40 1.05 -4.71
N ILE A 192 11.56 0.90 -5.75
CA ILE A 192 10.11 0.76 -5.63
C ILE A 192 9.77 -0.72 -5.76
N VAL A 193 9.00 -1.26 -4.81
CA VAL A 193 8.52 -2.65 -4.87
C VAL A 193 7.05 -2.75 -5.27
N HIS A 194 6.31 -1.65 -5.17
CA HIS A 194 4.91 -1.60 -5.51
C HIS A 194 4.47 -0.18 -5.90
N THR A 195 3.39 -0.02 -6.65
CA THR A 195 2.84 1.29 -7.02
C THR A 195 1.33 1.28 -6.94
N HIS A 196 0.75 2.43 -6.62
CA HIS A 196 -0.69 2.67 -6.69
C HIS A 196 -1.03 3.72 -7.75
N ILE A 197 -2.24 3.63 -8.29
CA ILE A 197 -2.74 4.61 -9.26
C ILE A 197 -4.23 4.91 -9.07
N ALA A 198 -4.55 6.21 -9.09
CA ALA A 198 -5.90 6.76 -9.20
C ALA A 198 -5.82 8.18 -9.77
N ILE A 199 -6.88 8.65 -10.43
CA ILE A 199 -6.93 10.01 -11.01
C ILE A 199 -7.07 11.05 -9.90
N ARG A 200 -6.30 12.15 -10.00
CA ARG A 200 -6.18 13.23 -9.01
C ARG A 200 -7.51 13.76 -8.48
N ASP A 201 -8.40 14.23 -9.35
CA ASP A 201 -9.53 15.07 -8.93
C ASP A 201 -10.60 14.31 -8.15
N THR A 202 -10.76 13.03 -8.45
CA THR A 202 -11.88 12.23 -7.96
C THR A 202 -11.43 10.99 -7.18
N ARG A 203 -10.12 10.71 -7.16
CA ARG A 203 -9.55 9.42 -6.72
C ARG A 203 -10.32 8.26 -7.37
N CYS A 204 -10.54 8.37 -8.68
CA CYS A 204 -11.26 7.37 -9.49
C CYS A 204 -10.31 6.57 -10.38
N TYR A 205 -10.87 5.57 -11.03
CA TYR A 205 -10.17 4.68 -11.95
C TYR A 205 -9.56 5.44 -13.14
N PRO A 206 -8.35 5.08 -13.61
CA PRO A 206 -7.71 5.70 -14.75
C PRO A 206 -8.28 5.18 -16.09
N VAL A 207 -9.52 5.56 -16.40
CA VAL A 207 -10.30 5.03 -17.55
C VAL A 207 -9.89 5.59 -18.93
N GLN A 208 -8.95 6.52 -18.97
CA GLN A 208 -8.36 7.11 -20.17
C GLN A 208 -6.96 7.65 -19.87
N CYS A 209 -6.15 7.88 -20.90
CA CYS A 209 -4.85 8.53 -20.73
C CYS A 209 -5.01 9.95 -20.19
N ASP A 210 -4.00 10.37 -19.44
CA ASP A 210 -3.89 11.68 -18.81
C ASP A 210 -2.39 12.04 -18.70
N PRO A 211 -1.99 13.31 -18.83
CA PRO A 211 -0.59 13.70 -18.75
C PRO A 211 0.14 13.26 -17.48
N ASP A 212 -0.55 13.17 -16.34
CA ASP A 212 0.06 12.69 -15.10
C ASP A 212 0.36 11.19 -15.17
N ILE A 213 -0.50 10.41 -15.84
CA ILE A 213 -0.25 8.98 -16.11
C ILE A 213 0.95 8.83 -17.05
N ASP A 214 1.00 9.62 -18.14
CA ASP A 214 2.12 9.61 -19.08
C ASP A 214 3.45 9.87 -18.36
N ALA A 215 3.49 10.91 -17.52
CA ALA A 215 4.69 11.29 -16.77
C ALA A 215 5.08 10.24 -15.71
N PHE A 216 4.11 9.68 -14.99
CA PHE A 216 4.35 8.64 -14.00
C PHE A 216 4.95 7.37 -14.64
N PHE A 217 4.36 6.89 -15.73
CA PHE A 217 4.88 5.72 -16.46
C PHE A 217 6.25 6.01 -17.09
N ALA A 218 6.49 7.21 -17.61
CA ALA A 218 7.81 7.60 -18.12
C ALA A 218 8.90 7.48 -17.04
N ALA A 219 8.63 7.94 -15.81
CA ALA A 219 9.55 7.81 -14.68
C ALA A 219 9.76 6.36 -14.25
N LEU A 220 8.69 5.55 -14.20
CA LEU A 220 8.78 4.12 -13.90
C LEU A 220 9.60 3.35 -14.96
N HIS A 221 9.45 3.69 -16.25
CA HIS A 221 10.24 3.10 -17.33
C HIS A 221 11.72 3.47 -17.23
N GLN A 222 12.02 4.71 -16.82
CA GLN A 222 13.40 5.17 -16.66
C GLN A 222 14.18 4.35 -15.61
N ILE A 223 13.50 3.90 -14.55
CA ILE A 223 14.10 3.01 -13.54
C ILE A 223 13.94 1.52 -13.88
N GLY A 224 13.36 1.18 -15.03
CA GLY A 224 13.14 -0.20 -15.46
C GLY A 224 12.13 -0.96 -14.58
N TYR A 225 11.18 -0.27 -13.94
CA TYR A 225 10.22 -0.90 -13.03
C TYR A 225 9.31 -1.90 -13.77
N GLN A 226 9.26 -3.13 -13.27
CA GLN A 226 8.46 -4.21 -13.83
C GLN A 226 7.50 -4.87 -12.82
N GLY A 227 7.38 -4.29 -11.63
CA GLY A 227 6.63 -4.84 -10.50
C GLY A 227 5.10 -4.75 -10.63
N THR A 228 4.43 -4.69 -9.48
CA THR A 228 2.97 -4.69 -9.36
C THR A 228 2.41 -3.27 -9.30
N MET A 229 1.25 -3.03 -9.89
CA MET A 229 0.53 -1.75 -9.80
C MET A 229 -0.94 -2.00 -9.49
N SER A 230 -1.43 -1.45 -8.37
CA SER A 230 -2.85 -1.60 -7.97
C SER A 230 -3.63 -0.33 -8.28
N ILE A 231 -4.83 -0.50 -8.84
CA ILE A 231 -5.80 0.62 -8.93
C ILE A 231 -6.40 0.83 -7.54
N GLU A 232 -6.17 2.01 -6.96
CA GLU A 232 -6.69 2.42 -5.66
C GLU A 232 -7.68 3.59 -5.78
N GLY A 233 -8.69 3.39 -6.63
CA GLY A 233 -9.70 4.40 -6.93
C GLY A 233 -11.12 3.97 -6.61
N LYS A 234 -12.06 4.90 -6.73
CA LYS A 234 -13.50 4.67 -6.71
C LYS A 234 -14.03 4.52 -8.14
N THR A 235 -15.16 3.84 -8.26
CA THR A 235 -15.90 3.71 -9.50
C THR A 235 -17.38 3.48 -9.18
N GLU A 236 -18.27 4.04 -9.99
CA GLU A 236 -19.71 3.72 -9.99
C GLU A 236 -20.06 2.65 -11.03
N HIS A 237 -19.14 2.38 -11.97
CA HIS A 237 -19.32 1.47 -13.11
C HIS A 237 -18.19 0.44 -13.17
N MET A 238 -18.08 -0.36 -12.10
CA MET A 238 -16.98 -1.32 -11.86
C MET A 238 -16.54 -2.09 -13.12
N GLN A 239 -17.49 -2.67 -13.85
CA GLN A 239 -17.20 -3.48 -15.02
C GLN A 239 -16.59 -2.66 -16.17
N GLU A 240 -17.23 -1.55 -16.54
CA GLU A 240 -16.76 -0.71 -17.65
C GLU A 240 -15.43 -0.04 -17.31
N ASP A 241 -15.33 0.58 -16.13
CA ASP A 241 -14.17 1.34 -15.71
C ASP A 241 -12.94 0.45 -15.52
N SER A 242 -13.12 -0.78 -15.02
CA SER A 242 -12.03 -1.74 -14.90
C SER A 242 -11.46 -2.12 -16.27
N ILE A 243 -12.33 -2.45 -17.23
CA ILE A 243 -11.91 -2.83 -18.59
C ILE A 243 -11.16 -1.67 -19.25
N ARG A 244 -11.72 -0.45 -19.18
CA ARG A 244 -11.11 0.76 -19.74
C ARG A 244 -9.79 1.10 -19.07
N SER A 245 -9.71 0.97 -17.75
CA SER A 245 -8.47 1.23 -17.00
C SER A 245 -7.39 0.23 -17.35
N LEU A 246 -7.71 -1.07 -17.37
CA LEU A 246 -6.74 -2.09 -17.76
C LEU A 246 -6.25 -1.89 -19.19
N ASN A 247 -7.11 -1.51 -20.13
CA ASN A 247 -6.70 -1.17 -21.50
C ASN A 247 -5.77 0.05 -21.53
N THR A 248 -6.10 1.10 -20.77
CA THR A 248 -5.27 2.31 -20.64
C THR A 248 -3.90 1.95 -20.08
N LEU A 249 -3.84 1.31 -18.91
CA LEU A 249 -2.58 0.96 -18.24
C LEU A 249 -1.72 -0.02 -19.06
N ARG A 250 -2.34 -0.98 -19.77
CA ARG A 250 -1.62 -1.91 -20.66
C ARG A 250 -1.02 -1.24 -21.89
N SER A 251 -1.54 -0.08 -22.31
CA SER A 251 -0.96 0.67 -23.44
C SER A 251 0.42 1.26 -23.12
N TYR A 252 0.78 1.34 -21.83
CA TYR A 252 2.10 1.77 -21.37
C TYR A 252 3.07 0.61 -21.14
N LYS A 253 2.65 -0.66 -21.27
CA LYS A 253 3.59 -1.79 -21.21
C LYS A 253 4.48 -1.83 -22.45
#